data_AF-N4UGC3-F1
#
_entry.id   AF-N4UGC3-F1
#
_cell.length_a   1.000
_cell.length_b   1.000
_cell.length_c   1.000
_cell.angle_alpha   90.00
_cell.angle_beta   90.00
_cell.angle_gamma   90.00
#
_symmetry.space_group_name_H-M   'P 1'
#
loop_
_entity.id
_entity.type
_entity.pdbx_description
1 polymer ?
#
loop_
_entity_poly.entity_id
_entity_poly.type
_entity_poly.pdbx_seq_one_letter_code
_entity_poly.pdbx_strand_id
1 'polypeptide(L)'
;MDPNLELYRSVLNLPLAERRERLRHLSQSERSRVWMIIDREQKIQMLEELIAGRDLVQVALNNPSEIISNMRLKYTLLGRSIYPYDENMMVRRIANDVARTSQTLIDYIAEFDQSIQPFPLDAWKLVYCDIYYIDKDNTIIQEVYKEYLREEELQTPAAQARDLVRYNQLKRARRNSKWMIPAIERLKAEEQTQWTLKDAESVQELMKQGKHDEAIRPLLKRDAYKKTLERLWKQVSPVPPAWIRHILETRREWGFVYYLSREVNQKHGSDWEPLWSRIQSSWTNTYGGRDMADATWMSIHCQGEENRRQVLEPLLTEDWPIYRVTPELAEDDDLRKHFKQYKQDKEYLLSPGILRNTFIVIPIELIPELSEDGEFTANHNLDPYWVWAYDADWDSSDEETVVNGETYQGRVKVAIWSISSWFYAARWEEVSLRDMWLKSQQHPEQLWICYIKELEEWDHEPYV
;
A
#
# COMPACT_ATOMS: atom_id res chain seq x y z
N MET A 1 -6.19 45.85 -21.56
CA MET A 1 -7.32 45.38 -20.72
C MET A 1 -8.11 44.40 -21.55
N ASP A 2 -8.32 43.16 -21.07
CA ASP A 2 -9.09 42.12 -21.78
C ASP A 2 -10.59 42.35 -21.49
N PRO A 3 -11.39 42.83 -22.46
CA PRO A 3 -12.78 43.22 -22.23
C PRO A 3 -13.67 42.03 -21.83
N ASN A 4 -13.34 40.82 -22.27
CA ASN A 4 -14.08 39.61 -21.90
C ASN A 4 -13.83 39.26 -20.43
N LEU A 5 -12.65 39.59 -19.92
CA LEU A 5 -12.25 39.36 -18.53
C LEU A 5 -12.92 40.34 -17.58
N GLU A 6 -13.00 41.61 -17.96
CA GLU A 6 -13.76 42.63 -17.22
C GLU A 6 -15.26 42.31 -17.18
N LEU A 7 -15.82 41.91 -18.33
CA LEU A 7 -17.20 41.46 -18.41
C LEU A 7 -17.45 40.29 -17.45
N TYR A 8 -16.57 39.28 -17.45
CA TYR A 8 -16.74 38.12 -16.59
C TYR A 8 -16.65 38.50 -15.10
N ARG A 9 -15.69 39.35 -14.71
CA ARG A 9 -15.60 39.87 -13.33
C ARG A 9 -16.89 40.58 -12.91
N SER A 10 -17.48 41.38 -13.79
CA SER A 10 -18.71 42.15 -13.50
C SER A 10 -19.94 41.27 -13.21
N VAL A 11 -19.95 40.02 -13.68
CA VAL A 11 -21.08 39.11 -13.53
C VAL A 11 -20.90 38.05 -12.45
N LEU A 12 -19.72 37.95 -11.81
CA LEU A 12 -19.40 36.93 -10.79
C LEU A 12 -20.37 36.92 -9.59
N ASN A 13 -20.99 38.05 -9.26
CA ASN A 13 -21.91 38.16 -8.13
C ASN A 13 -23.39 37.95 -8.52
N LEU A 14 -23.69 37.75 -9.80
CA LEU A 14 -25.06 37.56 -10.29
C LEU A 14 -25.52 36.10 -10.13
N PRO A 15 -26.83 35.80 -10.17
CA PRO A 15 -27.32 34.43 -10.24
C PRO A 15 -26.84 33.70 -11.51
N LEU A 16 -26.69 32.38 -11.44
CA LEU A 16 -26.16 31.55 -12.55
C LEU A 16 -26.92 31.75 -13.87
N ALA A 17 -28.24 31.93 -13.83
CA ALA A 17 -29.06 32.18 -15.02
C ALA A 17 -28.70 33.49 -15.71
N GLU A 18 -28.48 34.56 -14.94
CA GLU A 18 -28.13 35.88 -15.45
C GLU A 18 -26.68 35.93 -15.96
N ARG A 19 -25.75 35.21 -15.30
CA ARG A 19 -24.39 35.01 -15.81
C ARG A 19 -24.39 34.35 -17.19
N ARG A 20 -25.18 33.29 -17.36
CA ARG A 20 -25.29 32.56 -18.63
C ARG A 20 -25.82 33.44 -19.75
N GLU A 21 -26.80 34.29 -19.47
CA GLU A 21 -27.37 35.21 -20.46
C GLU A 21 -26.37 36.32 -20.82
N ARG A 22 -25.73 36.96 -19.84
CA ARG A 22 -24.75 38.03 -20.10
C ARG A 22 -23.49 37.54 -20.81
N LEU A 23 -23.06 36.29 -20.56
CA LEU A 23 -21.92 35.68 -21.25
C LEU A 23 -22.31 34.97 -22.55
N ARG A 24 -23.58 35.02 -22.97
CA ARG A 24 -24.10 34.22 -24.10
C ARG A 24 -23.37 34.48 -25.43
N HIS A 25 -22.86 35.68 -25.63
CA HIS A 25 -22.12 36.09 -26.82
C HIS A 25 -20.68 35.57 -26.87
N LEU A 26 -20.12 35.13 -25.73
CA LEU A 26 -18.80 34.50 -25.70
C LEU A 26 -18.90 33.04 -26.14
N SER A 27 -17.94 32.60 -26.94
CA SER A 27 -17.78 31.18 -27.26
C SER A 27 -17.49 30.37 -25.99
N GLN A 28 -17.77 29.07 -26.02
CA GLN A 28 -17.45 28.20 -24.88
C GLN A 28 -15.96 28.24 -24.53
N SER A 29 -15.08 28.25 -25.53
CA SER A 29 -13.63 28.39 -25.35
C SER A 29 -13.24 29.68 -24.64
N GLU A 30 -13.83 30.81 -25.02
CA GLU A 30 -13.55 32.10 -24.38
C GLU A 30 -14.08 32.15 -22.94
N ARG A 31 -15.28 31.60 -22.67
CA ARG A 31 -15.79 31.51 -21.30
C ARG A 31 -14.88 30.66 -20.42
N SER A 32 -14.40 29.52 -20.93
CA SER A 32 -13.47 28.65 -20.22
C SER A 32 -12.13 29.35 -19.96
N ARG A 33 -11.57 30.04 -20.96
CA ARG A 33 -10.31 30.81 -20.81
C ARG A 33 -10.43 31.86 -19.71
N VAL A 34 -11.48 32.68 -19.76
CA VAL A 34 -11.66 33.78 -18.80
C VAL A 34 -11.99 33.26 -17.39
N TRP A 35 -12.82 32.22 -17.28
CA TRP A 35 -13.07 31.56 -16.00
C TRP A 35 -11.77 31.03 -15.38
N MET A 36 -10.91 30.36 -16.17
CA MET A 36 -9.63 29.85 -15.68
C MET A 36 -8.73 30.97 -15.14
N ILE A 37 -8.66 32.13 -15.82
CA ILE A 37 -7.83 33.24 -15.35
C ILE A 37 -8.33 33.75 -13.99
N ILE A 38 -9.64 33.95 -13.86
CA ILE A 38 -10.25 34.47 -12.62
C ILE A 38 -10.15 33.46 -11.47
N ASP A 39 -10.41 32.18 -11.72
CA ASP A 39 -10.23 31.12 -10.73
C ASP A 39 -8.77 31.04 -10.25
N ARG A 40 -7.81 31.26 -11.16
CA ARG A 40 -6.38 31.33 -10.82
C ARG A 40 -6.06 32.53 -9.92
N GLU A 41 -6.51 33.72 -10.29
CA GLU A 41 -6.32 34.95 -9.49
C GLU A 41 -6.89 34.78 -8.08
N GLN A 42 -8.12 34.27 -7.95
CA GLN A 42 -8.75 34.03 -6.65
C GLN A 42 -7.96 33.04 -5.80
N LYS A 43 -7.49 31.93 -6.40
CA LYS A 43 -6.69 30.92 -5.68
C LYS A 43 -5.32 31.44 -5.25
N ILE A 44 -4.68 32.31 -6.04
CA ILE A 44 -3.42 32.98 -5.66
C ILE A 44 -3.68 33.91 -4.48
N GLN A 45 -4.71 34.76 -4.56
CA GLN A 45 -5.04 35.67 -3.47
C GLN A 45 -5.33 34.90 -2.17
N MET A 46 -6.14 33.83 -2.24
CA MET A 46 -6.39 32.97 -1.08
C MET A 46 -5.10 32.35 -0.54
N LEU A 47 -4.17 31.95 -1.41
CA LEU A 47 -2.88 31.40 -0.97
C LEU A 47 -2.02 32.47 -0.29
N GLU A 48 -1.95 33.68 -0.83
CA GLU A 48 -1.22 34.81 -0.25
C GLU A 48 -1.77 35.17 1.14
N GLU A 49 -3.09 35.22 1.28
CA GLU A 49 -3.78 35.43 2.56
C GLU A 49 -3.50 34.29 3.56
N LEU A 50 -3.48 33.03 3.09
CA LEU A 50 -3.17 31.87 3.92
C LEU A 50 -1.71 31.84 4.39
N ILE A 51 -0.76 32.21 3.52
CA ILE A 51 0.65 32.30 3.86
C ILE A 51 0.86 33.49 4.81
N ALA A 52 0.20 34.62 4.55
CA ALA A 52 0.28 35.86 5.34
C ALA A 52 1.74 36.33 5.57
N GLY A 53 2.62 36.13 4.57
CA GLY A 53 4.04 36.47 4.65
C GLY A 53 4.88 35.58 5.57
N ARG A 54 4.31 34.48 6.10
CA ARG A 54 5.03 33.54 6.97
C ARG A 54 6.00 32.67 6.18
N ASP A 55 7.12 32.34 6.81
CA ASP A 55 8.06 31.34 6.27
C ASP A 55 7.49 29.93 6.49
N LEU A 56 7.02 29.30 5.41
CA LEU A 56 6.43 27.97 5.45
C LEU A 56 7.40 26.89 5.92
N VAL A 57 8.72 27.07 5.73
CA VAL A 57 9.73 26.14 6.25
C VAL A 57 9.72 26.17 7.77
N GLN A 58 9.76 27.37 8.37
CA GLN A 58 9.68 27.52 9.82
C GLN A 58 8.34 27.07 10.40
N VAL A 59 7.23 27.32 9.70
CA VAL A 59 5.90 26.83 10.13
C VAL A 59 5.90 25.30 10.15
N ALA A 60 6.41 24.63 9.12
CA ALA A 60 6.48 23.18 9.07
C ALA A 60 7.38 22.57 10.15
N LEU A 61 8.53 23.19 10.43
CA LEU A 61 9.45 22.72 11.48
C LEU A 61 8.87 22.87 12.89
N ASN A 62 8.08 23.92 13.14
CA ASN A 62 7.50 24.19 14.46
C ASN A 62 6.14 23.50 14.67
N ASN A 63 5.32 23.39 13.63
CA ASN A 63 3.96 22.83 13.69
C ASN A 63 3.57 22.16 12.35
N PRO A 64 4.10 20.96 12.07
CA PRO A 64 3.86 20.28 10.79
C PRO A 64 2.37 19.99 10.54
N SER A 65 1.57 19.76 11.59
CA SER A 65 0.14 19.48 11.50
C SER A 65 -0.66 20.60 10.82
N GLU A 66 -0.25 21.86 10.96
CA GLU A 66 -0.88 22.99 10.28
C GLU A 66 -0.71 22.89 8.76
N ILE A 67 0.49 22.51 8.31
CA ILE A 67 0.77 22.35 6.88
C ILE A 67 0.10 21.08 6.35
N ILE A 68 0.16 19.98 7.10
CA ILE A 68 -0.44 18.69 6.70
C ILE A 68 -1.95 18.82 6.50
N SER A 69 -2.65 19.54 7.37
CA SER A 69 -4.11 19.73 7.30
C SER A 69 -4.55 20.70 6.18
N ASN A 70 -3.63 21.49 5.60
CA ASN A 70 -3.93 22.43 4.53
C ASN A 70 -3.21 22.07 3.22
N MET A 71 -3.94 21.48 2.27
CA MET A 71 -3.40 21.05 0.98
C MET A 71 -2.65 22.16 0.22
N ARG A 72 -3.12 23.41 0.27
CA ARG A 72 -2.47 24.51 -0.48
C ARG A 72 -1.11 24.88 0.11
N LEU A 73 -1.02 24.96 1.43
CA LEU A 73 0.24 25.20 2.13
C LEU A 73 1.22 24.04 1.91
N LYS A 74 0.73 22.80 2.03
CA LYS A 74 1.50 21.59 1.75
C LYS A 74 2.06 21.58 0.33
N TYR A 75 1.21 21.82 -0.66
CA TYR A 75 1.63 21.78 -2.07
C TYR A 75 2.63 22.89 -2.36
N THR A 76 2.42 24.08 -1.81
CA THR A 76 3.37 25.20 -1.94
C THR A 76 4.73 24.87 -1.33
N LEU A 77 4.77 24.31 -0.11
CA LEU A 77 6.01 23.89 0.55
C LEU A 77 6.77 22.80 -0.23
N LEU A 78 6.03 21.90 -0.88
CA LEU A 78 6.58 20.85 -1.75
C LEU A 78 6.93 21.35 -3.16
N GLY A 79 6.69 22.63 -3.49
CA GLY A 79 6.92 23.19 -4.82
C GLY A 79 5.97 22.67 -5.91
N ARG A 80 4.83 22.11 -5.52
CA ARG A 80 3.76 21.60 -6.40
C ARG A 80 2.86 22.72 -6.90
N SER A 81 2.10 22.44 -7.94
CA SER A 81 1.07 23.37 -8.41
C SER A 81 -0.16 23.30 -7.52
N ILE A 82 -0.68 24.45 -7.11
CA ILE A 82 -2.01 24.55 -6.49
C ILE A 82 -3.17 24.36 -7.48
N TYR A 83 -2.85 24.13 -8.77
CA TYR A 83 -3.80 23.87 -9.85
C TYR A 83 -3.68 22.42 -10.32
N PRO A 84 -4.60 21.53 -9.89
CA PRO A 84 -4.52 20.10 -10.22
C PRO A 84 -4.51 19.81 -11.72
N TYR A 85 -5.18 20.62 -12.54
CA TYR A 85 -5.20 20.44 -13.98
C TYR A 85 -3.79 20.61 -14.60
N ASP A 86 -3.07 21.66 -14.19
CA ASP A 86 -1.74 21.95 -14.73
C ASP A 86 -0.73 20.89 -14.27
N GLU A 87 -0.81 20.48 -13.00
CA GLU A 87 0.01 19.39 -12.47
C GLU A 87 -0.24 18.08 -13.21
N ASN A 88 -1.51 17.72 -13.45
CA ASN A 88 -1.87 16.50 -14.18
C ASN A 88 -1.40 16.54 -15.64
N MET A 89 -1.45 17.71 -16.29
CA MET A 89 -0.93 17.89 -17.64
C MET A 89 0.60 17.74 -17.69
N MET A 90 1.31 18.30 -16.71
CA MET A 90 2.75 18.10 -16.54
C MET A 90 3.07 16.62 -16.31
N VAL A 91 2.38 15.96 -15.38
CA VAL A 91 2.59 14.54 -15.06
C VAL A 91 2.35 13.67 -16.28
N ARG A 92 1.25 13.89 -17.01
CA ARG A 92 0.94 13.15 -18.25
C ARG A 92 2.05 13.29 -19.29
N ARG A 93 2.59 14.50 -19.44
CA ARG A 93 3.71 14.78 -20.36
C ARG A 93 4.98 14.06 -19.93
N ILE A 94 5.39 14.22 -18.66
CA ILE A 94 6.65 13.67 -18.13
C ILE A 94 6.59 12.14 -18.03
N ALA A 95 5.44 11.56 -17.66
CA ALA A 95 5.24 10.13 -17.53
C ALA A 95 4.84 9.45 -18.85
N ASN A 96 4.87 10.15 -20.00
CA ASN A 96 4.53 9.60 -21.32
C ASN A 96 3.16 8.89 -21.37
N ASP A 97 2.14 9.52 -20.77
CA ASP A 97 0.77 9.00 -20.60
C ASP A 97 0.63 7.69 -19.80
N VAL A 98 1.71 7.18 -19.18
CA VAL A 98 1.66 6.00 -18.29
C VAL A 98 0.90 6.32 -17.01
N ALA A 99 1.09 7.53 -16.46
CA ALA A 99 0.27 8.09 -15.39
C ALA A 99 -0.33 9.42 -15.86
N ARG A 100 -1.61 9.65 -15.52
CA ARG A 100 -2.37 10.84 -15.93
C ARG A 100 -2.61 11.85 -14.82
N THR A 101 -2.35 11.45 -13.58
CA THR A 101 -2.49 12.32 -12.41
C THR A 101 -1.28 12.15 -11.50
N SER A 102 -0.98 13.17 -10.70
CA SER A 102 0.06 13.10 -9.67
C SER A 102 -0.16 11.93 -8.71
N GLN A 103 -1.42 11.67 -8.33
CA GLN A 103 -1.78 10.60 -7.41
C GLN A 103 -1.46 9.24 -8.04
N THR A 104 -1.93 8.99 -9.26
CA THR A 104 -1.65 7.74 -9.99
C THR A 104 -0.14 7.52 -10.19
N LEU A 105 0.63 8.58 -10.46
CA LEU A 105 2.08 8.46 -10.60
C LEU A 105 2.74 8.05 -9.27
N ILE A 106 2.35 8.69 -8.16
CA ILE A 106 2.86 8.37 -6.83
C ILE A 106 2.51 6.93 -6.46
N ASP A 107 1.25 6.53 -6.62
CA ASP A 107 0.78 5.19 -6.24
C ASP A 107 1.51 4.11 -7.04
N TYR A 108 1.60 4.24 -8.37
CA TYR A 108 2.32 3.27 -9.20
C TYR A 108 3.82 3.17 -8.91
N ILE A 109 4.47 4.28 -8.54
CA ILE A 109 5.89 4.25 -8.15
C ILE A 109 6.05 3.71 -6.72
N ALA A 110 5.13 4.01 -5.81
CA ALA A 110 5.13 3.49 -4.45
C ALA A 110 4.93 1.96 -4.42
N GLU A 111 3.98 1.48 -5.22
CA GLU A 111 3.56 0.09 -5.38
C GLU A 111 4.26 -0.59 -6.57
N PHE A 112 5.42 -0.08 -6.98
CA PHE A 112 6.14 -0.61 -8.14
C PHE A 112 6.43 -2.11 -8.05
N ASP A 113 6.61 -2.61 -6.82
CA ASP A 113 6.76 -4.03 -6.51
C ASP A 113 5.52 -4.89 -6.84
N GLN A 114 4.33 -4.28 -6.87
CA GLN A 114 3.05 -4.92 -7.18
C GLN A 114 2.62 -4.69 -8.63
N SER A 115 2.93 -3.53 -9.18
CA SER A 115 2.53 -3.18 -10.54
C SER A 115 3.63 -2.42 -11.27
N ILE A 116 4.47 -3.17 -11.98
CA ILE A 116 5.57 -2.59 -12.74
C ILE A 116 5.01 -1.81 -13.94
N GLN A 117 5.33 -0.52 -13.98
CA GLN A 117 4.95 0.39 -15.06
C GLN A 117 6.19 0.90 -15.81
N PRO A 118 6.10 1.13 -17.13
CA PRO A 118 7.22 1.54 -17.98
C PRO A 118 7.55 3.04 -17.85
N PHE A 119 7.78 3.52 -16.62
CA PHE A 119 8.02 4.94 -16.37
C PHE A 119 9.37 5.42 -16.91
N PRO A 120 9.40 6.53 -17.66
CA PRO A 120 10.63 7.14 -18.11
C PRO A 120 11.45 7.69 -16.93
N LEU A 121 12.76 7.86 -17.12
CA LEU A 121 13.68 8.36 -16.08
C LEU A 121 13.18 9.67 -15.43
N ASP A 122 12.66 10.58 -16.24
CA ASP A 122 12.17 11.88 -15.77
C ASP A 122 10.95 11.73 -14.84
N ALA A 123 10.12 10.70 -15.00
CA ALA A 123 9.00 10.47 -14.08
C ALA A 123 9.48 10.04 -12.68
N TRP A 124 10.53 9.23 -12.61
CA TRP A 124 11.17 8.88 -11.33
C TRP A 124 11.78 10.11 -10.66
N LYS A 125 12.47 10.96 -11.43
CA LYS A 125 13.03 12.22 -10.93
C LYS A 125 11.94 13.16 -10.43
N LEU A 126 10.82 13.26 -11.14
CA LEU A 126 9.67 14.08 -10.74
C LEU A 126 9.12 13.67 -9.37
N VAL A 127 8.94 12.36 -9.14
CA VAL A 127 8.51 11.83 -7.83
C VAL A 127 9.56 12.10 -6.75
N TYR A 128 10.84 11.89 -7.05
CA TYR A 128 11.93 12.26 -6.13
C TYR A 128 12.01 13.77 -5.87
N CYS A 129 11.36 14.61 -6.67
CA CYS A 129 11.26 16.04 -6.43
C CYS A 129 9.88 16.45 -5.90
N ASP A 130 9.15 15.55 -5.21
CA ASP A 130 7.86 15.86 -4.59
C ASP A 130 6.77 16.31 -5.61
N ILE A 131 6.88 15.91 -6.88
CA ILE A 131 6.03 16.40 -7.99
C ILE A 131 6.20 17.92 -8.19
N TYR A 132 7.42 18.44 -8.02
CA TYR A 132 7.75 19.84 -8.26
C TYR A 132 7.20 20.31 -9.62
N TYR A 133 6.48 21.44 -9.62
CA TYR A 133 5.83 21.91 -10.83
C TYR A 133 6.82 22.53 -11.81
N ILE A 134 6.80 22.00 -13.03
CA ILE A 134 7.64 22.39 -14.17
C ILE A 134 6.71 22.69 -15.34
N ASP A 135 6.57 23.98 -15.67
CA ASP A 135 5.56 24.47 -16.61
C ASP A 135 5.64 23.77 -17.99
N LYS A 136 6.73 23.97 -18.74
CA LYS A 136 6.80 23.54 -20.15
C LYS A 136 8.06 22.79 -20.54
N ASP A 137 9.22 23.19 -20.02
CA ASP A 137 10.48 22.57 -20.43
C ASP A 137 10.94 21.53 -19.41
N ASN A 138 10.99 20.27 -19.85
CA ASN A 138 11.46 19.16 -19.03
C ASN A 138 12.99 19.23 -18.81
N THR A 139 13.74 20.08 -19.53
CA THR A 139 15.21 20.18 -19.38
C THR A 139 15.66 20.53 -17.96
N ILE A 140 14.80 21.23 -17.20
CA ILE A 140 15.10 21.70 -15.85
C ILE A 140 14.95 20.58 -14.81
N ILE A 141 14.28 19.46 -15.13
CA ILE A 141 14.05 18.39 -14.14
C ILE A 141 15.34 17.81 -13.59
N GLN A 142 16.39 17.73 -14.41
CA GLN A 142 17.70 17.28 -13.99
C GLN A 142 18.34 18.24 -12.99
N GLU A 143 18.14 19.54 -13.16
CA GLU A 143 18.69 20.59 -12.30
C GLU A 143 17.96 20.59 -10.95
N VAL A 144 16.63 20.53 -10.97
CA VAL A 144 15.81 20.39 -9.74
C VAL A 144 16.20 19.13 -8.99
N TYR A 145 16.36 18.00 -9.69
CA TYR A 145 16.79 16.74 -9.07
C TYR A 145 18.15 16.85 -8.37
N LYS A 146 19.14 17.49 -9.02
CA LYS A 146 20.47 17.71 -8.43
C LYS A 146 20.41 18.61 -7.19
N GLU A 147 19.59 19.66 -7.22
CA GLU A 147 19.45 20.54 -6.04
C GLU A 147 18.73 19.83 -4.89
N TYR A 148 17.70 19.03 -5.17
CA TYR A 148 17.02 18.21 -4.15
C TYR A 148 17.98 17.21 -3.49
N LEU A 149 18.83 16.53 -4.27
CA LEU A 149 19.87 15.65 -3.74
C LEU A 149 20.81 16.40 -2.80
N ARG A 150 21.29 17.57 -3.24
CA ARG A 150 22.19 18.42 -2.45
C ARG A 150 21.54 18.91 -1.16
N GLU A 151 20.28 19.35 -1.21
CA GLU A 151 19.54 19.79 -0.03
C GLU A 151 19.34 18.65 0.99
N GLU A 152 19.08 17.43 0.51
CA GLU A 152 18.96 16.23 1.35
C GLU A 152 20.31 15.83 1.97
N GLU A 153 21.40 15.83 1.20
CA GLU A 153 22.75 15.58 1.70
C GLU A 153 23.19 16.59 2.77
N LEU A 154 22.85 17.87 2.57
CA LEU A 154 23.16 18.94 3.52
C LEU A 154 22.17 19.02 4.68
N GLN A 155 21.11 18.21 4.69
CA GLN A 155 20.05 18.22 5.71
C GLN A 155 19.49 19.65 5.94
N THR A 156 19.22 20.36 4.84
CA THR A 156 18.79 21.76 4.94
C THR A 156 17.43 21.87 5.66
N PRO A 157 17.13 23.02 6.31
CA PRO A 157 15.81 23.24 6.92
C PRO A 157 14.65 23.02 5.95
N ALA A 158 14.83 23.37 4.66
CA ALA A 158 13.83 23.13 3.63
C ALA A 158 13.62 21.64 3.35
N ALA A 159 14.69 20.84 3.26
CA ALA A 159 14.59 19.40 3.09
C ALA A 159 13.89 18.72 4.28
N GLN A 160 14.25 19.11 5.51
CA GLN A 160 13.62 18.62 6.75
C GLN A 160 12.13 18.99 6.81
N ALA A 161 11.79 20.25 6.51
CA ALA A 161 10.40 20.72 6.46
C ALA A 161 9.55 19.94 5.44
N ARG A 162 10.09 19.69 4.24
CA ARG A 162 9.38 18.87 3.23
C ARG A 162 9.17 17.44 3.74
N ASP A 163 10.16 16.86 4.41
CA ASP A 163 10.05 15.49 4.92
C ASP A 163 8.93 15.32 5.97
N LEU A 164 8.82 16.28 6.90
CA LEU A 164 7.79 16.29 7.95
C LEU A 164 6.36 16.30 7.39
N VAL A 165 6.14 16.88 6.20
CA VAL A 165 4.79 17.05 5.64
C VAL A 165 4.43 16.02 4.56
N ARG A 166 5.39 15.20 4.10
CA ARG A 166 5.13 14.12 3.14
C ARG A 166 4.22 13.08 3.77
N TYR A 167 3.28 12.58 2.97
CA TYR A 167 2.44 11.44 3.36
C TYR A 167 3.13 10.13 2.98
N ASN A 168 2.74 9.03 3.63
CA ASN A 168 3.45 7.74 3.57
C ASN A 168 3.68 7.22 2.14
N GLN A 169 2.67 7.30 1.27
CA GLN A 169 2.82 6.85 -0.12
C GLN A 169 3.83 7.70 -0.91
N LEU A 170 3.87 9.02 -0.70
CA LEU A 170 4.90 9.86 -1.32
C LEU A 170 6.30 9.54 -0.77
N LYS A 171 6.44 9.29 0.55
CA LYS A 171 7.71 8.83 1.13
C LYS A 171 8.17 7.51 0.48
N ARG A 172 7.26 6.55 0.33
CA ARG A 172 7.49 5.26 -0.36
C ARG A 172 7.93 5.45 -1.80
N ALA A 173 7.21 6.28 -2.56
CA ALA A 173 7.50 6.53 -3.96
C ALA A 173 8.87 7.21 -4.16
N ARG A 174 9.22 8.18 -3.30
CA ARG A 174 10.55 8.83 -3.30
C ARG A 174 11.67 7.83 -3.02
N ARG A 175 11.51 6.99 -2.00
CA ARG A 175 12.48 5.95 -1.66
C ARG A 175 12.71 5.00 -2.84
N ASN A 176 11.64 4.51 -3.46
CA ASN A 176 11.74 3.65 -4.64
C ASN A 176 12.45 4.37 -5.80
N SER A 177 12.17 5.67 -5.99
CA SER A 177 12.85 6.50 -6.99
C SER A 177 14.35 6.65 -6.69
N LYS A 178 14.75 6.80 -5.43
CA LYS A 178 16.15 6.87 -4.99
C LYS A 178 16.96 5.63 -5.40
N TRP A 179 16.34 4.45 -5.37
CA TRP A 179 16.97 3.21 -5.83
C TRP A 179 17.00 3.09 -7.36
N MET A 180 15.89 3.43 -8.02
CA MET A 180 15.74 3.21 -9.47
C MET A 180 16.49 4.23 -10.34
N ILE A 181 16.55 5.50 -9.94
CA ILE A 181 17.17 6.57 -10.75
C ILE A 181 18.63 6.23 -11.11
N PRO A 182 19.54 5.91 -10.16
CA PRO A 182 20.92 5.56 -10.50
C PRO A 182 21.03 4.29 -11.35
N ALA A 183 20.11 3.34 -11.18
CA ALA A 183 20.06 2.08 -11.94
C ALA A 183 19.72 2.33 -13.41
N ILE A 184 18.71 3.17 -13.66
CA ILE A 184 18.26 3.56 -15.00
C ILE A 184 19.33 4.39 -15.70
N GLU A 185 19.99 5.31 -14.99
CA GLU A 185 21.06 6.15 -15.54
C GLU A 185 22.28 5.35 -16.03
N ARG A 186 22.52 4.17 -15.44
CA ARG A 186 23.62 3.26 -15.83
C ARG A 186 23.28 2.34 -17.00
N LEU A 187 22.03 2.32 -17.48
CA LEU A 187 21.64 1.51 -18.63
C LEU A 187 22.44 1.92 -19.87
N LYS A 188 22.78 0.95 -20.73
CA LYS A 188 23.38 1.23 -22.03
C LYS A 188 22.35 1.86 -22.97
N ALA A 189 22.79 2.65 -23.94
CA ALA A 189 21.91 3.34 -24.90
C ALA A 189 20.88 2.42 -25.59
N GLU A 190 21.26 1.17 -25.87
CA GLU A 190 20.38 0.15 -26.46
C GLU A 190 19.22 -0.26 -25.53
N GLU A 191 19.48 -0.32 -24.23
CA GLU A 191 18.50 -0.65 -23.17
C GLU A 191 17.71 0.58 -22.69
N GLN A 192 18.16 1.79 -23.06
CA GLN A 192 17.49 3.07 -22.81
C GLN A 192 16.39 3.38 -23.82
N THR A 193 15.94 2.43 -24.65
CA THR A 193 14.85 2.66 -25.61
C THR A 193 13.52 2.78 -24.86
N GLN A 194 13.25 3.97 -24.30
CA GLN A 194 12.11 4.25 -23.44
C GLN A 194 10.83 4.41 -24.26
N TRP A 195 9.70 4.02 -23.64
CA TRP A 195 8.37 4.41 -24.08
C TRP A 195 8.23 5.94 -24.04
N THR A 196 7.77 6.55 -25.14
CA THR A 196 7.63 8.01 -25.26
C THR A 196 6.17 8.44 -25.41
N LEU A 197 5.89 9.73 -25.14
CA LEU A 197 4.55 10.29 -25.35
C LEU A 197 4.08 10.15 -26.81
N LYS A 198 4.98 10.31 -27.77
CA LYS A 198 4.67 10.10 -29.20
C LYS A 198 4.25 8.67 -29.51
N ASP A 199 4.89 7.69 -28.86
CA ASP A 199 4.48 6.28 -29.00
C ASP A 199 3.06 6.09 -28.45
N ALA A 200 2.74 6.71 -27.31
CA ALA A 200 1.41 6.64 -26.71
C ALA A 200 0.33 7.27 -27.59
N GLU A 201 0.58 8.47 -28.12
CA GLU A 201 -0.32 9.17 -29.04
C GLU A 201 -0.52 8.37 -30.33
N SER A 202 0.55 7.81 -30.88
CA SER A 202 0.50 6.95 -32.07
C SER A 202 -0.35 5.71 -31.85
N VAL A 203 -0.18 5.01 -30.72
CA VAL A 203 -1.02 3.85 -30.37
C VAL A 203 -2.47 4.25 -30.23
N GLN A 204 -2.77 5.34 -29.54
CA GLN A 204 -4.16 5.80 -29.37
C GLN A 204 -4.83 6.10 -30.72
N GLU A 205 -4.12 6.73 -31.65
CA GLU A 205 -4.65 7.04 -32.97
C GLU A 205 -4.86 5.78 -33.81
N LEU A 206 -3.90 4.86 -33.82
CA LEU A 206 -4.05 3.58 -34.53
C LEU A 206 -5.23 2.75 -33.99
N MET A 207 -5.42 2.72 -32.67
CA MET A 207 -6.54 2.03 -32.04
C MET A 207 -7.89 2.65 -32.42
N LYS A 208 -7.99 3.98 -32.50
CA LYS A 208 -9.21 4.66 -32.98
C LYS A 208 -9.53 4.34 -34.44
N GLN A 209 -8.49 4.14 -35.25
CA GLN A 209 -8.61 3.78 -36.67
C GLN A 209 -8.85 2.28 -36.89
N GLY A 210 -8.93 1.46 -35.83
CA GLY A 210 -9.10 -0.01 -35.92
C GLY A 210 -7.86 -0.75 -36.41
N LYS A 211 -6.69 -0.10 -36.43
CA LYS A 211 -5.41 -0.65 -36.93
C LYS A 211 -4.63 -1.34 -35.81
N HIS A 212 -5.23 -2.40 -35.25
CA HIS A 212 -4.66 -3.09 -34.09
C HIS A 212 -3.26 -3.68 -34.36
N ASP A 213 -3.03 -4.27 -35.54
CA ASP A 213 -1.75 -4.89 -35.89
C ASP A 213 -0.59 -3.88 -35.97
N GLU A 214 -0.87 -2.67 -36.46
CA GLU A 214 0.12 -1.58 -36.52
C GLU A 214 0.48 -1.07 -35.10
N ALA A 215 -0.47 -1.14 -34.15
CA ALA A 215 -0.25 -0.74 -32.77
C ALA A 215 0.58 -1.74 -31.94
N ILE A 216 0.72 -2.99 -32.40
CA ILE A 216 1.50 -4.04 -31.71
C ILE A 216 2.96 -3.60 -31.55
N ARG A 217 3.58 -3.01 -32.58
CA ARG A 217 5.02 -2.70 -32.56
C ARG A 217 5.40 -1.70 -31.46
N PRO A 218 4.72 -0.54 -31.30
CA PRO A 218 4.96 0.34 -30.15
C PRO A 218 4.65 -0.32 -28.80
N LEU A 219 3.60 -1.15 -28.71
CA LEU A 219 3.27 -1.88 -27.49
C LEU A 219 4.38 -2.86 -27.07
N LEU A 220 5.01 -3.54 -28.03
CA LEU A 220 6.17 -4.40 -27.76
C LEU A 220 7.36 -3.59 -27.22
N LYS A 221 7.58 -2.36 -27.72
CA LYS A 221 8.59 -1.45 -27.16
C LYS A 221 8.27 -1.09 -25.70
N ARG A 222 7.01 -0.83 -25.38
CA ARG A 222 6.54 -0.59 -24.00
C ARG A 222 6.84 -1.79 -23.09
N ASP A 223 6.51 -3.00 -23.53
CA ASP A 223 6.70 -4.22 -22.76
C ASP A 223 8.18 -4.57 -22.58
N ALA A 224 9.02 -4.33 -23.60
CA ALA A 224 10.46 -4.50 -23.51
C ALA A 224 11.06 -3.58 -22.43
N TYR A 225 10.68 -2.30 -22.42
CA TYR A 225 11.15 -1.37 -21.41
C TYR A 225 10.62 -1.72 -20.00
N LYS A 226 9.36 -2.17 -19.88
CA LYS A 226 8.81 -2.69 -18.63
C LYS A 226 9.67 -3.84 -18.06
N LYS A 227 10.06 -4.82 -18.89
CA LYS A 227 10.95 -5.93 -18.49
C LYS A 227 12.34 -5.45 -18.06
N THR A 228 12.87 -4.42 -18.72
CA THR A 228 14.14 -3.79 -18.30
C THR A 228 14.03 -3.21 -16.89
N LEU A 229 12.96 -2.47 -16.61
CA LEU A 229 12.73 -1.89 -15.28
C LEU A 229 12.50 -2.96 -14.21
N GLU A 230 11.78 -4.03 -14.55
CA GLU A 230 11.60 -5.18 -13.65
C GLU A 230 12.94 -5.82 -13.25
N ARG A 231 13.82 -6.05 -14.23
CA ARG A 231 15.17 -6.57 -13.98
C ARG A 231 15.98 -5.63 -13.10
N LEU A 232 15.91 -4.32 -13.34
CA LEU A 232 16.59 -3.33 -12.50
C LEU A 232 16.03 -3.32 -11.08
N TRP A 233 14.71 -3.36 -10.92
CA TRP A 233 14.05 -3.40 -9.61
C TRP A 233 14.57 -4.56 -8.78
N LYS A 234 14.60 -5.78 -9.33
CA LYS A 234 15.16 -6.97 -8.67
C LYS A 234 16.63 -6.81 -8.23
N GLN A 235 17.40 -5.91 -8.85
CA GLN A 235 18.80 -5.65 -8.52
C GLN A 235 19.00 -4.55 -7.46
N VAL A 236 18.11 -3.56 -7.42
CA VAL A 236 18.33 -2.33 -6.61
C VAL A 236 17.35 -2.16 -5.47
N SER A 237 16.21 -2.85 -5.50
CA SER A 237 15.30 -2.87 -4.35
C SER A 237 15.91 -3.70 -3.21
N PRO A 238 15.50 -3.44 -1.96
CA PRO A 238 15.93 -4.24 -0.82
C PRO A 238 15.71 -5.73 -1.05
N VAL A 239 16.52 -6.54 -0.36
CA VAL A 239 16.25 -7.99 -0.32
C VAL A 239 14.97 -8.21 0.48
N PRO A 240 14.06 -9.12 0.04
CA PRO A 240 12.90 -9.49 0.85
C PRO A 240 13.30 -10.00 2.23
N PRO A 241 12.38 -9.95 3.22
CA PRO A 241 12.60 -10.59 4.52
C PRO A 241 13.05 -12.05 4.37
N ALA A 242 13.85 -12.53 5.33
CA ALA A 242 14.50 -13.83 5.24
C ALA A 242 13.52 -15.00 5.03
N TRP A 243 12.36 -14.95 5.69
CA TRP A 243 11.30 -15.95 5.53
C TRP A 243 10.69 -15.96 4.12
N ILE A 244 10.44 -14.78 3.52
CA ILE A 244 9.97 -14.68 2.12
C ILE A 244 11.02 -15.25 1.19
N ARG A 245 12.29 -14.83 1.36
CA ARG A 245 13.39 -15.34 0.54
C ARG A 245 13.50 -16.86 0.62
N HIS A 246 13.37 -17.43 1.82
CA HIS A 246 13.37 -18.87 2.02
C HIS A 246 12.24 -19.56 1.23
N ILE A 247 11.03 -19.00 1.20
CA ILE A 247 9.91 -19.53 0.41
C ILE A 247 10.21 -19.41 -1.09
N LEU A 248 10.70 -18.26 -1.54
CA LEU A 248 11.04 -18.02 -2.95
C LEU A 248 12.13 -18.96 -3.48
N GLU A 249 13.10 -19.32 -2.63
CA GLU A 249 14.20 -20.25 -2.96
C GLU A 249 13.76 -21.72 -2.89
N THR A 250 13.03 -22.11 -1.84
CA THR A 250 12.67 -23.52 -1.62
C THR A 250 11.42 -23.97 -2.36
N ARG A 251 10.55 -23.02 -2.75
CA ARG A 251 9.25 -23.28 -3.40
C ARG A 251 8.37 -24.26 -2.61
N ARG A 252 8.45 -24.18 -1.28
CA ARG A 252 7.68 -25.00 -0.35
C ARG A 252 6.42 -24.27 0.11
N GLU A 253 5.38 -25.04 0.35
CA GLU A 253 4.18 -24.55 1.02
C GLU A 253 4.52 -23.93 2.38
N TRP A 254 3.83 -22.86 2.73
CA TRP A 254 4.04 -22.09 3.95
C TRP A 254 2.70 -21.70 4.58
N GLY A 255 2.67 -21.63 5.90
CA GLY A 255 1.48 -21.27 6.65
C GLY A 255 1.37 -22.05 7.94
N PHE A 256 0.14 -22.42 8.29
CA PHE A 256 -0.18 -23.02 9.58
C PHE A 256 -1.14 -24.21 9.42
N VAL A 257 -1.17 -25.03 10.46
CA VAL A 257 -2.26 -25.98 10.68
C VAL A 257 -3.40 -25.26 11.40
N TYR A 258 -4.63 -25.47 10.95
CA TYR A 258 -5.82 -24.83 11.45
C TYR A 258 -6.79 -25.82 12.09
N TYR A 259 -7.48 -25.39 13.12
CA TYR A 259 -8.55 -26.15 13.78
C TYR A 259 -9.79 -25.29 13.92
N LEU A 260 -10.94 -25.94 13.93
CA LEU A 260 -12.18 -25.32 14.39
C LEU A 260 -12.27 -25.46 15.89
N SER A 261 -12.73 -24.42 16.59
CA SER A 261 -13.18 -24.60 17.96
C SER A 261 -14.33 -25.62 18.00
N ARG A 262 -14.54 -26.22 19.16
CA ARG A 262 -15.60 -27.20 19.43
C ARG A 262 -16.96 -26.63 19.07
N GLU A 263 -17.20 -25.36 19.41
CA GLU A 263 -18.45 -24.66 19.11
C GLU A 263 -18.64 -24.44 17.61
N VAL A 264 -17.59 -24.00 16.90
CA VAL A 264 -17.62 -23.82 15.44
C VAL A 264 -17.85 -25.16 14.74
N ASN A 265 -17.14 -26.21 15.14
CA ASN A 265 -17.28 -27.53 14.54
C ASN A 265 -18.70 -28.10 14.76
N GLN A 266 -19.29 -27.90 15.94
CA GLN A 266 -20.66 -28.35 16.23
C GLN A 266 -21.71 -27.60 15.40
N LYS A 267 -21.53 -26.29 15.22
CA LYS A 267 -22.54 -25.43 14.56
C LYS A 267 -22.37 -25.37 13.04
N HIS A 268 -21.14 -25.46 12.54
CA HIS A 268 -20.79 -25.16 11.15
C HIS A 268 -19.89 -26.21 10.50
N GLY A 269 -19.49 -27.28 11.19
CA GLY A 269 -18.50 -28.25 10.67
C GLY A 269 -18.87 -28.91 9.33
N SER A 270 -20.17 -29.14 9.06
CA SER A 270 -20.64 -29.70 7.78
C SER A 270 -20.55 -28.74 6.60
N ASP A 271 -20.64 -27.42 6.87
CA ASP A 271 -20.69 -26.36 5.86
C ASP A 271 -19.48 -25.42 5.97
N TRP A 272 -18.40 -25.90 6.60
CA TRP A 272 -17.24 -25.08 6.96
C TRP A 272 -16.56 -24.48 5.73
N GLU A 273 -16.27 -25.28 4.72
CA GLU A 273 -15.52 -24.84 3.53
C GLU A 273 -16.23 -23.70 2.77
N PRO A 274 -17.54 -23.81 2.43
CA PRO A 274 -18.29 -22.69 1.86
C PRO A 274 -18.35 -21.45 2.77
N LEU A 275 -18.53 -21.64 4.08
CA LEU A 275 -18.59 -20.54 5.04
C LEU A 275 -17.25 -19.81 5.14
N TRP A 276 -16.15 -20.56 5.23
CA TRP A 276 -14.81 -20.01 5.33
C TRP A 276 -14.41 -19.20 4.10
N SER A 277 -14.68 -19.72 2.90
CA SER A 277 -14.46 -19.00 1.64
C SER A 277 -15.22 -17.68 1.59
N ARG A 278 -16.46 -17.64 2.10
CA ARG A 278 -17.26 -16.41 2.19
C ARG A 278 -16.67 -15.42 3.20
N ILE A 279 -16.20 -15.91 4.36
CA ILE A 279 -15.54 -15.08 5.37
C ILE A 279 -14.26 -14.47 4.78
N GLN A 280 -13.39 -15.27 4.16
CA GLN A 280 -12.16 -14.76 3.53
C GLN A 280 -12.45 -13.74 2.41
N SER A 281 -13.55 -13.92 1.67
CA SER A 281 -13.94 -12.99 0.58
C SER A 281 -14.49 -11.65 1.09
N SER A 282 -15.04 -11.59 2.31
CA SER A 282 -15.54 -10.32 2.87
C SER A 282 -14.40 -9.39 3.28
N TRP A 283 -13.22 -9.94 3.56
CA TRP A 283 -12.03 -9.24 4.02
C TRP A 283 -11.41 -8.30 2.99
N THR A 284 -11.60 -8.58 1.70
CA THR A 284 -11.00 -7.82 0.59
C THR A 284 -11.91 -6.71 0.05
N ASN A 285 -13.07 -6.45 0.68
CA ASN A 285 -14.11 -5.55 0.15
C ASN A 285 -14.32 -4.28 1.00
N THR A 286 -13.29 -3.79 1.69
CA THR A 286 -13.39 -2.59 2.54
C THR A 286 -13.22 -1.31 1.71
N TYR A 287 -14.32 -0.75 1.21
CA TYR A 287 -14.40 0.54 0.49
C TYR A 287 -14.04 1.79 1.34
N GLY A 288 -13.44 1.65 2.53
CA GLY A 288 -13.55 2.61 3.63
C GLY A 288 -12.27 3.22 4.24
N GLY A 289 -11.07 2.97 3.71
CA GLY A 289 -9.89 3.81 4.03
C GLY A 289 -8.75 3.20 4.87
N ARG A 290 -8.77 1.91 5.15
CA ARG A 290 -7.57 1.06 5.32
C ARG A 290 -7.91 -0.30 4.76
N ASP A 291 -7.19 -0.74 3.74
CA ASP A 291 -7.36 -2.11 3.26
C ASP A 291 -6.74 -3.02 4.31
N MET A 292 -7.52 -3.96 4.89
CA MET A 292 -6.96 -4.95 5.81
C MET A 292 -5.89 -5.81 5.13
N ALA A 293 -5.87 -5.84 3.78
CA ALA A 293 -4.79 -6.39 2.98
C ALA A 293 -3.43 -5.72 3.24
N ASP A 294 -3.38 -4.46 3.70
CA ASP A 294 -2.14 -3.78 4.07
C ASP A 294 -1.42 -4.51 5.22
N ALA A 295 -2.15 -5.18 6.11
CA ALA A 295 -1.55 -5.96 7.20
C ALA A 295 -1.17 -7.41 6.80
N THR A 296 -1.43 -7.80 5.55
CA THR A 296 -1.14 -9.15 5.04
C THR A 296 0.22 -9.19 4.31
N TRP A 297 0.67 -10.39 3.91
CA TRP A 297 1.89 -10.54 3.12
C TRP A 297 1.86 -9.81 1.76
N MET A 298 0.67 -9.46 1.24
CA MET A 298 0.52 -8.77 -0.04
C MET A 298 1.22 -7.39 -0.03
N SER A 299 1.29 -6.74 1.13
CA SER A 299 1.96 -5.45 1.29
C SER A 299 3.48 -5.56 1.45
N ILE A 300 3.99 -6.76 1.74
CA ILE A 300 5.41 -7.00 1.99
C ILE A 300 6.16 -7.05 0.66
N HIS A 301 7.34 -6.41 0.64
CA HIS A 301 8.22 -6.40 -0.51
C HIS A 301 8.71 -7.81 -0.83
N CYS A 302 8.49 -8.25 -2.07
CA CYS A 302 8.92 -9.56 -2.54
C CYS A 302 9.67 -9.52 -3.89
N GLN A 303 10.17 -8.34 -4.29
CA GLN A 303 10.89 -8.11 -5.55
C GLN A 303 10.07 -8.41 -6.82
N GLY A 304 8.78 -8.06 -6.79
CA GLY A 304 7.93 -8.05 -7.97
C GLY A 304 6.68 -8.94 -7.84
N GLU A 305 5.68 -8.59 -8.64
CA GLU A 305 4.38 -9.27 -8.68
C GLU A 305 4.47 -10.73 -9.11
N GLU A 306 5.48 -11.08 -9.91
CA GLU A 306 5.77 -12.47 -10.28
C GLU A 306 6.04 -13.32 -9.03
N ASN A 307 6.91 -12.86 -8.13
CA ASN A 307 7.20 -13.54 -6.88
C ASN A 307 5.96 -13.60 -5.98
N ARG A 308 5.15 -12.53 -5.95
CA ARG A 308 3.89 -12.48 -5.20
C ARG A 308 2.89 -13.53 -5.69
N ARG A 309 2.42 -13.41 -6.94
CA ARG A 309 1.31 -14.21 -7.48
C ARG A 309 1.68 -15.61 -7.93
N GLN A 310 2.92 -15.81 -8.40
CA GLN A 310 3.32 -17.11 -8.95
C GLN A 310 4.02 -17.99 -7.91
N VAL A 311 4.36 -17.45 -6.74
CA VAL A 311 5.16 -18.17 -5.74
C VAL A 311 4.56 -18.07 -4.35
N LEU A 312 4.45 -16.87 -3.78
CA LEU A 312 3.97 -16.71 -2.41
C LEU A 312 2.49 -17.10 -2.30
N GLU A 313 1.64 -16.56 -3.18
CA GLU A 313 0.20 -16.81 -3.18
C GLU A 313 -0.15 -18.29 -3.34
N PRO A 314 0.38 -19.02 -4.35
CA PRO A 314 -0.03 -20.40 -4.58
C PRO A 314 0.55 -21.39 -3.55
N LEU A 315 1.59 -20.97 -2.81
CA LEU A 315 2.22 -21.78 -1.75
C LEU A 315 1.68 -21.44 -0.36
N LEU A 316 0.85 -20.42 -0.20
CA LEU A 316 0.19 -20.16 1.08
C LEU A 316 -0.80 -21.28 1.36
N THR A 317 -0.67 -21.93 2.50
CA THR A 317 -1.41 -23.14 2.83
C THR A 317 -2.00 -23.07 4.23
N GLU A 318 -3.30 -23.32 4.29
CA GLU A 318 -4.05 -23.60 5.51
C GLU A 318 -4.27 -25.11 5.57
N ASP A 319 -3.53 -25.82 6.43
CA ASP A 319 -3.65 -27.27 6.56
C ASP A 319 -4.71 -27.63 7.60
N TRP A 320 -5.77 -28.34 7.18
CA TRP A 320 -6.94 -28.64 8.00
C TRP A 320 -7.02 -30.15 8.32
N PRO A 321 -6.57 -30.60 9.50
CA PRO A 321 -6.62 -31.99 9.88
C PRO A 321 -8.04 -32.43 10.28
N ILE A 322 -8.35 -33.69 10.01
CA ILE A 322 -9.62 -34.29 10.48
C ILE A 322 -9.49 -34.54 11.98
N TYR A 323 -10.05 -33.62 12.76
CA TYR A 323 -10.10 -33.69 14.21
C TYR A 323 -11.51 -34.06 14.68
N ARG A 324 -11.60 -35.07 15.54
CA ARG A 324 -12.84 -35.43 16.24
C ARG A 324 -12.67 -35.09 17.71
N VAL A 325 -13.49 -34.17 18.18
CA VAL A 325 -13.48 -33.70 19.56
C VAL A 325 -13.69 -34.86 20.52
N THR A 326 -12.81 -34.97 21.52
CA THR A 326 -13.00 -35.90 22.64
C THR A 326 -13.60 -35.12 23.82
N PRO A 327 -14.81 -35.45 24.30
CA PRO A 327 -15.48 -34.67 25.35
C PRO A 327 -14.82 -34.80 26.74
N GLU A 328 -13.83 -35.67 26.89
CA GLU A 328 -13.18 -36.04 28.15
C GLU A 328 -12.08 -35.06 28.58
N LEU A 329 -11.57 -34.24 27.65
CA LEU A 329 -10.49 -33.28 27.89
C LEU A 329 -10.96 -31.84 27.71
N ALA A 330 -10.29 -30.93 28.42
CA ALA A 330 -10.35 -29.50 28.11
C ALA A 330 -9.94 -29.30 26.65
N GLU A 331 -10.66 -28.44 25.93
CA GLU A 331 -10.49 -28.29 24.48
C GLU A 331 -9.07 -27.91 24.09
N ASP A 332 -8.46 -26.98 24.83
CA ASP A 332 -7.11 -26.50 24.61
C ASP A 332 -6.07 -27.64 24.70
N ASP A 333 -6.24 -28.55 25.66
CA ASP A 333 -5.36 -29.68 25.87
C ASP A 333 -5.57 -30.78 24.82
N ASP A 334 -6.84 -31.02 24.44
CA ASP A 334 -7.20 -31.99 23.39
C ASP A 334 -6.62 -31.56 22.03
N LEU A 335 -6.74 -30.26 21.69
CA LEU A 335 -6.17 -29.69 20.47
C LEU A 335 -4.64 -29.78 20.44
N ARG A 336 -3.96 -29.41 21.53
CA ARG A 336 -2.48 -29.53 21.61
C ARG A 336 -2.04 -30.98 21.49
N LYS A 337 -2.70 -31.91 22.18
CA LYS A 337 -2.41 -33.34 22.11
C LYS A 337 -2.59 -33.86 20.69
N HIS A 338 -3.71 -33.52 20.05
CA HIS A 338 -3.97 -33.91 18.68
C HIS A 338 -2.95 -33.31 17.70
N PHE A 339 -2.60 -32.02 17.86
CA PHE A 339 -1.58 -31.38 17.03
C PHE A 339 -0.21 -32.06 17.17
N LYS A 340 0.20 -32.41 18.39
CA LYS A 340 1.44 -33.18 18.63
C LYS A 340 1.42 -34.54 17.91
N GLN A 341 0.31 -35.26 17.96
CA GLN A 341 0.14 -36.52 17.23
C GLN A 341 0.16 -36.31 15.71
N TYR A 342 -0.57 -35.30 15.22
CA TYR A 342 -0.66 -34.97 13.81
C TYR A 342 0.70 -34.62 13.20
N LYS A 343 1.51 -33.82 13.91
CA LYS A 343 2.89 -33.50 13.54
C LYS A 343 3.74 -34.77 13.35
N GLN A 344 3.60 -35.75 14.24
CA GLN A 344 4.35 -37.01 14.19
C GLN A 344 3.87 -37.89 13.03
N ASP A 345 2.56 -38.07 12.89
CA ASP A 345 1.95 -38.92 11.86
C ASP A 345 2.20 -38.38 10.44
N LYS A 346 2.29 -37.06 10.30
CA LYS A 346 2.50 -36.35 9.03
C LYS A 346 3.90 -35.80 8.88
N GLU A 347 4.89 -36.23 9.66
CA GLU A 347 6.23 -35.62 9.67
C GLU A 347 6.85 -35.49 8.26
N TYR A 348 6.66 -36.53 7.43
CA TYR A 348 7.15 -36.59 6.04
C TYR A 348 6.18 -36.01 5.00
N LEU A 349 4.94 -35.71 5.38
CA LEU A 349 3.87 -35.24 4.49
C LEU A 349 3.61 -33.74 4.63
N LEU A 350 3.77 -33.18 5.83
CA LEU A 350 3.66 -31.75 6.06
C LEU A 350 4.89 -31.04 5.49
N SER A 351 4.66 -30.09 4.59
CA SER A 351 5.71 -29.22 4.08
C SER A 351 6.50 -28.60 5.24
N PRO A 352 7.85 -28.57 5.17
CA PRO A 352 8.67 -27.94 6.19
C PRO A 352 8.42 -26.43 6.38
N GLY A 353 7.73 -25.77 5.44
CA GLY A 353 7.33 -24.36 5.58
C GLY A 353 6.03 -24.17 6.37
N ILE A 354 5.27 -25.23 6.67
CA ILE A 354 4.16 -25.17 7.62
C ILE A 354 4.75 -25.16 9.04
N LEU A 355 4.45 -24.12 9.82
CA LEU A 355 5.04 -23.95 11.13
C LEU A 355 4.53 -25.01 12.12
N ARG A 356 5.47 -25.62 12.85
CA ARG A 356 5.22 -26.76 13.77
C ARG A 356 5.21 -26.35 15.25
N ASN A 357 5.57 -25.11 15.53
CA ASN A 357 5.59 -24.51 16.86
C ASN A 357 4.29 -23.75 17.18
N THR A 358 3.37 -23.65 16.22
CA THR A 358 2.12 -22.89 16.35
C THR A 358 1.03 -23.49 15.47
N PHE A 359 -0.19 -23.53 15.98
CA PHE A 359 -1.39 -23.83 15.20
C PHE A 359 -2.47 -22.79 15.48
N ILE A 360 -3.39 -22.64 14.53
CA ILE A 360 -4.44 -21.63 14.57
C ILE A 360 -5.77 -22.29 14.92
N VAL A 361 -6.55 -21.66 15.79
CA VAL A 361 -7.92 -22.10 16.10
C VAL A 361 -8.89 -21.00 15.75
N ILE A 362 -9.90 -21.35 14.96
CA ILE A 362 -10.99 -20.44 14.61
C ILE A 362 -12.02 -20.41 15.74
N PRO A 363 -12.21 -19.25 16.41
CA PRO A 363 -13.18 -19.10 17.47
C PRO A 363 -14.58 -18.82 16.91
N ILE A 364 -15.63 -19.05 17.71
CA ILE A 364 -17.02 -18.82 17.24
C ILE A 364 -17.29 -17.34 17.01
N GLU A 365 -16.61 -16.48 17.76
CA GLU A 365 -16.69 -15.02 17.72
C GLU A 365 -16.20 -14.45 16.39
N LEU A 366 -15.39 -15.21 15.63
CA LEU A 366 -14.98 -14.83 14.28
C LEU A 366 -16.11 -15.02 13.26
N ILE A 367 -17.08 -15.89 13.54
CA ILE A 367 -18.15 -16.23 12.60
C ILE A 367 -19.20 -15.10 12.60
N PRO A 368 -19.34 -14.34 11.51
CA PRO A 368 -20.32 -13.25 11.47
C PRO A 368 -21.75 -13.79 11.48
N GLU A 369 -22.66 -13.05 12.11
CA GLU A 369 -24.09 -13.38 12.06
C GLU A 369 -24.63 -13.17 10.64
N LEU A 370 -25.45 -14.12 10.19
CA LEU A 370 -26.14 -14.05 8.90
C LEU A 370 -27.49 -13.35 9.08
N SER A 371 -27.81 -12.41 8.18
CA SER A 371 -29.15 -11.84 8.06
C SER A 371 -30.15 -12.88 7.54
N GLU A 372 -31.45 -12.53 7.59
CA GLU A 372 -32.52 -13.37 7.01
C GLU A 372 -32.33 -13.62 5.50
N ASP A 373 -31.67 -12.71 4.80
CA ASP A 373 -31.34 -12.81 3.37
C ASP A 373 -30.06 -13.63 3.10
N GLY A 374 -29.44 -14.17 4.17
CA GLY A 374 -28.22 -14.97 4.08
C GLY A 374 -26.96 -14.16 3.82
N GLU A 375 -26.99 -12.83 3.98
CA GLU A 375 -25.83 -11.94 3.87
C GLU A 375 -25.22 -11.68 5.26
N PHE A 376 -23.91 -11.36 5.31
CA PHE A 376 -23.32 -10.89 6.56
C PHE A 376 -23.88 -9.50 6.88
N THR A 377 -24.27 -9.26 8.13
CA THR A 377 -24.91 -7.99 8.51
C THR A 377 -23.99 -6.78 8.25
N ALA A 378 -24.54 -5.64 7.84
CA ALA A 378 -23.76 -4.46 7.43
C ALA A 378 -22.87 -3.83 8.54
N ASN A 379 -22.93 -4.35 9.77
CA ASN A 379 -22.21 -3.85 10.94
C ASN A 379 -20.84 -4.52 11.18
N HIS A 380 -20.38 -5.38 10.26
CA HIS A 380 -19.14 -6.14 10.41
C HIS A 380 -17.84 -5.42 9.98
N ASN A 381 -17.92 -4.16 9.55
CA ASN A 381 -16.76 -3.50 8.96
C ASN A 381 -15.73 -3.00 9.97
N LEU A 382 -16.02 -3.00 11.27
CA LEU A 382 -15.12 -2.45 12.29
C LEU A 382 -15.35 -3.11 13.68
N ASP A 383 -14.82 -4.30 13.90
CA ASP A 383 -14.30 -4.75 15.22
C ASP A 383 -13.51 -6.04 14.99
N PRO A 384 -12.27 -6.18 15.48
CA PRO A 384 -11.28 -6.96 14.75
C PRO A 384 -11.59 -8.45 14.76
N TYR A 385 -11.68 -9.03 13.56
CA TYR A 385 -11.64 -10.47 13.42
C TYR A 385 -10.28 -10.98 13.93
N TRP A 386 -10.35 -11.89 14.89
CA TRP A 386 -9.20 -12.46 15.55
C TRP A 386 -9.32 -13.97 15.66
N VAL A 387 -8.17 -14.64 15.72
CA VAL A 387 -8.06 -16.07 15.98
C VAL A 387 -7.22 -16.31 17.21
N TRP A 388 -7.30 -17.52 17.74
CA TRP A 388 -6.30 -17.97 18.70
C TRP A 388 -5.12 -18.60 17.98
N ALA A 389 -3.92 -18.10 18.24
CA ALA A 389 -2.68 -18.79 17.93
C ALA A 389 -2.19 -19.54 19.17
N TYR A 390 -2.13 -20.86 19.08
CA TYR A 390 -1.72 -21.73 20.19
C TYR A 390 -0.24 -22.06 20.10
N ASP A 391 0.41 -22.05 21.26
CA ASP A 391 1.73 -22.62 21.41
C ASP A 391 1.59 -24.15 21.45
N ALA A 392 2.26 -24.79 20.51
CA ALA A 392 2.20 -26.23 20.33
C ALA A 392 2.88 -27.01 21.46
N ASP A 393 3.90 -26.42 22.06
CA ASP A 393 4.80 -27.11 22.97
C ASP A 393 4.62 -26.64 24.43
N TRP A 394 3.83 -25.58 24.65
CA TRP A 394 3.46 -25.10 25.99
C TRP A 394 2.85 -26.18 26.88
N ASP A 395 3.26 -26.14 28.15
CA ASP A 395 2.63 -26.86 29.24
C ASP A 395 2.37 -25.91 30.42
N SER A 396 1.47 -26.31 31.32
CA SER A 396 1.10 -25.51 32.49
C SER A 396 2.14 -25.56 33.62
N SER A 397 3.31 -26.18 33.39
CA SER A 397 4.39 -26.30 34.38
C SER A 397 5.44 -25.20 34.26
N ASP A 398 5.43 -24.43 33.18
CA ASP A 398 6.25 -23.23 32.99
C ASP A 398 5.94 -22.12 34.02
N GLU A 399 6.94 -21.29 34.35
CA GLU A 399 6.82 -20.21 35.36
C GLU A 399 5.59 -19.30 35.12
N GLU A 400 4.74 -19.18 36.14
CA GLU A 400 3.53 -18.33 36.11
C GLU A 400 3.90 -16.87 35.83
N THR A 401 3.60 -16.44 34.61
CA THR A 401 3.77 -15.05 34.19
C THR A 401 2.43 -14.36 34.31
N VAL A 402 2.29 -13.49 35.31
CA VAL A 402 1.04 -12.77 35.59
C VAL A 402 1.19 -11.32 35.12
N VAL A 403 0.30 -10.89 34.23
CA VAL A 403 0.17 -9.48 33.80
C VAL A 403 -1.28 -9.07 34.00
N ASN A 404 -1.54 -7.99 34.74
CA ASN A 404 -2.90 -7.49 35.03
C ASN A 404 -3.85 -8.54 35.64
N GLY A 405 -3.32 -9.57 36.32
CA GLY A 405 -4.11 -10.65 36.90
C GLY A 405 -4.43 -11.80 35.94
N GLU A 406 -3.99 -11.73 34.68
CA GLU A 406 -4.07 -12.81 33.70
C GLU A 406 -2.74 -13.55 33.60
N THR A 407 -2.83 -14.88 33.49
CA THR A 407 -1.67 -15.74 33.21
C THR A 407 -1.63 -16.13 31.74
N TYR A 408 -0.41 -16.31 31.21
CA TYR A 408 -0.25 -16.86 29.88
C TYR A 408 -0.76 -18.31 29.81
N GLN A 409 -1.71 -18.58 28.92
CA GLN A 409 -2.37 -19.89 28.79
C GLN A 409 -1.88 -20.70 27.58
N GLY A 410 -0.66 -20.44 27.10
CA GLY A 410 -0.14 -21.10 25.90
C GLY A 410 -0.87 -20.72 24.61
N ARG A 411 -1.46 -19.51 24.55
CA ARG A 411 -2.14 -18.96 23.37
C ARG A 411 -2.20 -17.44 23.41
N VAL A 412 -2.35 -16.81 22.25
CA VAL A 412 -2.52 -15.36 22.11
C VAL A 412 -3.58 -15.07 21.05
N LYS A 413 -4.37 -14.00 21.24
CA LYS A 413 -5.30 -13.53 20.21
C LYS A 413 -4.51 -12.79 19.14
N VAL A 414 -4.73 -13.13 17.87
CA VAL A 414 -4.02 -12.56 16.72
C VAL A 414 -5.04 -12.04 15.73
N ALA A 415 -4.84 -10.83 15.23
CA ALA A 415 -5.67 -10.31 14.14
C ALA A 415 -5.48 -11.17 12.89
N ILE A 416 -6.58 -11.69 12.32
CA ILE A 416 -6.51 -12.78 11.34
C ILE A 416 -5.70 -12.43 10.08
N TRP A 417 -5.82 -11.21 9.61
CA TRP A 417 -5.10 -10.62 8.47
C TRP A 417 -3.58 -10.62 8.65
N SER A 418 -3.11 -10.62 9.90
CA SER A 418 -1.69 -10.59 10.21
C SER A 418 -1.05 -11.98 10.28
N ILE A 419 -1.85 -13.06 10.30
CA ILE A 419 -1.37 -14.44 10.47
C ILE A 419 -0.35 -14.77 9.38
N SER A 420 -0.73 -14.56 8.12
CA SER A 420 0.08 -14.89 6.95
C SER A 420 1.11 -13.80 6.62
N SER A 421 1.42 -12.89 7.54
CA SER A 421 2.38 -11.81 7.32
C SER A 421 3.50 -11.83 8.36
N TRP A 422 3.63 -10.77 9.16
CA TRP A 422 4.67 -10.63 10.16
C TRP A 422 4.46 -11.56 11.36
N PHE A 423 3.24 -12.08 11.59
CA PHE A 423 3.04 -13.14 12.58
C PHE A 423 3.76 -14.43 12.17
N TYR A 424 3.54 -14.89 10.92
CA TYR A 424 4.29 -16.01 10.35
C TYR A 424 5.79 -15.77 10.41
N ALA A 425 6.25 -14.57 10.03
CA ALA A 425 7.65 -14.20 10.10
C ALA A 425 8.23 -14.39 11.51
N ALA A 426 7.58 -13.81 12.52
CA ALA A 426 8.06 -13.87 13.88
C ALA A 426 8.08 -15.30 14.44
N ARG A 427 7.09 -16.14 14.08
CA ARG A 427 7.08 -17.55 14.46
C ARG A 427 8.09 -18.41 13.70
N TRP A 428 8.40 -18.05 12.45
CA TRP A 428 9.48 -18.64 11.65
C TRP A 428 10.86 -18.26 12.23
N GLU A 429 11.00 -17.06 12.78
CA GLU A 429 12.19 -16.59 13.53
C GLU A 429 12.21 -17.03 15.00
N GLU A 430 11.34 -17.97 15.39
CA GLU A 430 11.26 -18.57 16.72
C GLU A 430 10.87 -17.61 17.87
N VAL A 431 10.35 -16.41 17.58
CA VAL A 431 9.86 -15.45 18.60
C VAL A 431 8.71 -16.05 19.38
N SER A 432 8.86 -16.23 20.71
CA SER A 432 7.89 -16.98 21.52
C SER A 432 6.49 -16.36 21.53
N LEU A 433 5.44 -17.20 21.59
CA LEU A 433 4.08 -16.71 21.72
C LEU A 433 3.83 -16.05 23.08
N ARG A 434 4.61 -16.40 24.11
CA ARG A 434 4.61 -15.73 25.41
C ARG A 434 5.04 -14.26 25.28
N ASP A 435 6.11 -13.98 24.53
CA ASP A 435 6.57 -12.60 24.30
C ASP A 435 5.55 -11.80 23.48
N MET A 436 4.94 -12.45 22.48
CA MET A 436 3.84 -11.84 21.72
C MET A 436 2.62 -11.54 22.61
N TRP A 437 2.27 -12.45 23.52
CA TRP A 437 1.20 -12.23 24.49
C TRP A 437 1.52 -11.08 25.44
N LEU A 438 2.76 -10.98 25.95
CA LEU A 438 3.19 -9.85 26.78
C LEU A 438 3.02 -8.50 26.06
N LYS A 439 3.34 -8.45 24.77
CA LYS A 439 3.09 -7.26 23.94
C LYS A 439 1.59 -7.01 23.73
N SER A 440 0.80 -8.06 23.51
CA SER A 440 -0.63 -7.93 23.28
C SER A 440 -1.34 -7.31 24.47
N GLN A 441 -0.86 -7.52 25.71
CA GLN A 441 -1.41 -6.90 26.92
C GLN A 441 -1.37 -5.36 26.93
N GLN A 442 -0.58 -4.74 26.06
CA GLN A 442 -0.54 -3.28 25.90
C GLN A 442 -1.64 -2.76 24.97
N HIS A 443 -2.25 -3.63 24.15
CA HIS A 443 -3.37 -3.28 23.29
C HIS A 443 -4.68 -3.29 24.10
N PRO A 444 -5.60 -2.32 23.92
CA PRO A 444 -6.87 -2.26 24.66
C PRO A 444 -7.72 -3.55 24.59
N GLU A 445 -7.61 -4.27 23.47
CA GLU A 445 -8.34 -5.53 23.23
C GLU A 445 -7.48 -6.79 23.46
N GLN A 446 -6.28 -6.63 24.02
CA GLN A 446 -5.31 -7.71 24.27
C GLN A 446 -4.91 -8.51 23.02
N LEU A 447 -4.99 -7.87 21.84
CA LEU A 447 -4.68 -8.46 20.54
C LEU A 447 -3.23 -8.24 20.17
N TRP A 448 -2.60 -9.28 19.62
CA TRP A 448 -1.37 -9.11 18.89
C TRP A 448 -1.69 -8.62 17.48
N ILE A 449 -1.16 -7.44 17.16
CA ILE A 449 -1.27 -6.82 15.84
C ILE A 449 0.10 -6.28 15.47
N CYS A 450 0.61 -6.72 14.33
CA CYS A 450 1.76 -6.08 13.69
C CYS A 450 1.26 -5.41 12.42
N TYR A 451 1.02 -4.10 12.51
CA TYR A 451 0.99 -3.28 11.31
C TYR A 451 2.40 -3.28 10.70
N ILE A 452 2.50 -3.18 9.37
CA ILE A 452 3.78 -3.01 8.68
C ILE A 452 4.63 -2.02 9.48
N LYS A 453 5.91 -2.36 9.73
CA LYS A 453 6.94 -1.38 10.11
C LYS A 453 6.66 -0.06 9.41
N GLU A 454 6.65 1.05 10.15
CA GLU A 454 6.55 2.35 9.48
C GLU A 454 7.61 2.38 8.39
N LEU A 455 7.25 2.95 7.23
CA LEU A 455 8.02 2.80 6.00
C LEU A 455 9.50 3.26 6.12
N GLU A 456 9.77 4.02 7.18
CA GLU A 456 11.03 4.57 7.67
C GLU A 456 11.92 3.55 8.43
N GLU A 457 11.35 2.45 8.93
CA GLU A 457 12.05 1.39 9.69
C GLU A 457 12.49 0.20 8.81
N TRP A 458 12.34 0.33 7.48
CA TRP A 458 12.74 -0.69 6.50
C TRP A 458 14.27 -0.77 6.30
N ASP A 459 15.01 0.22 6.78
CA ASP A 459 16.46 0.17 6.84
C ASP A 459 16.88 -0.54 8.15
N HIS A 460 16.95 -1.87 8.08
CA HIS A 460 17.72 -2.72 9.00
C HIS A 460 17.48 -2.58 10.50
N GLU A 461 16.44 -3.20 11.07
CA GLU A 461 16.51 -3.70 12.46
C GLU A 461 15.73 -5.01 12.64
N PRO A 462 16.23 -5.98 13.44
CA PRO A 462 15.52 -7.20 13.80
C PRO A 462 14.38 -6.88 14.78
N TYR A 463 13.35 -7.73 14.77
CA TYR A 463 12.24 -7.68 15.73
C TYR A 463 12.75 -7.65 17.17
N VAL A 464 12.40 -6.61 17.94
CA VAL A 464 12.40 -6.66 19.41
C VAL A 464 11.12 -6.06 19.96
#